data_AF-A0AAU3AVN1-F1
#
_entry.id   AF-A0AAU3AVN1-F1
#
_cell.length_a   1.000
_cell.length_b   1.000
_cell.length_c   1.000
_cell.angle_alpha   90.00
_cell.angle_beta   90.00
_cell.angle_gamma   90.00
#
_symmetry.space_group_name_H-M   'P 1'
#
loop_
_entity.id
_entity.type
_entity.pdbx_description
1 polymer ?
#
loop_
_entity_poly.entity_id
_entity_poly.type
_entity_poly.pdbx_seq_one_letter_code
_entity_poly.pdbx_strand_id
1 'polypeptide(L)'
;MSGDRPTLPPVRLHSEAELARAALAAPLLARAARLARWAGPATRVGAGGELVEEQLPAAAEALGLTADDDGAADASEAWRIAVDAGLVDVTDAEDEDEGGEGTATAGESLALLTSGSPQDVLTTWLDAFDAVFADATAPVLDDFADLIGDDGELDFDRLDWDPQAEADFLEGVLGNLYLLTVTEGGAGEGPVPLPALAASMIVPDDMGEPTDDILEQVSDAMMRLDDQFRLLEPIGLVEYRPVDEALMAEEGEEPAPPVDDEDVARYGMVRLTPLGLYGVRARMLEAGVEAPAVGDLADKGADVLLDGIAYYPEAAARAETEQWLSRHELPAAVRELLAASRGSDERGPLRRLHCQQALALTGPEAEPALREVLDDAELGGLARVWLAERGAADVPAPPEAMVFWLAVDTIAAQLAVDGDLEELQGLVEGLVGQHSGFFDAAWRVEHPATADVLEAMGRLHPDKKVAKEARKAAFKARSRA
;
A
#
# COMPACT_ATOMS: atom_id res chain seq x y z
N MET A 1 -0.72 -18.27 -18.84
CA MET A 1 0.55 -17.71 -18.36
C MET A 1 0.16 -16.56 -17.48
N SER A 2 0.14 -16.79 -16.17
CA SER A 2 -0.12 -15.74 -15.18
C SER A 2 1.07 -14.80 -15.26
N GLY A 3 0.87 -13.61 -15.84
CA GLY A 3 1.87 -12.56 -15.72
C GLY A 3 2.04 -12.29 -14.23
N ASP A 4 3.29 -12.20 -13.78
CA ASP A 4 3.63 -11.63 -12.47
C ASP A 4 2.84 -10.32 -12.33
N ARG A 5 1.77 -10.36 -11.54
CA ARG A 5 1.14 -9.13 -11.10
C ARG A 5 2.12 -8.52 -10.10
N PRO A 6 2.47 -7.24 -10.22
CA PRO A 6 3.35 -6.61 -9.24
C PRO A 6 2.69 -6.72 -7.87
N THR A 7 3.31 -7.48 -6.96
CA THR A 7 2.93 -7.52 -5.55
C THR A 7 3.41 -6.24 -4.91
N LEU A 8 2.49 -5.42 -4.42
CA LEU A 8 2.85 -4.19 -3.71
C LEU A 8 3.45 -4.54 -2.34
N PRO A 9 4.32 -3.69 -1.78
CA PRO A 9 4.81 -3.89 -0.43
C PRO A 9 3.66 -3.76 0.58
N PRO A 10 3.72 -4.48 1.71
CA PRO A 10 2.66 -4.50 2.71
C PRO A 10 2.46 -3.13 3.38
N VAL A 11 1.24 -2.62 3.35
CA VAL A 11 0.89 -1.37 4.06
C VAL A 11 0.61 -1.61 5.54
N ARG A 12 0.97 -0.65 6.38
CA ARG A 12 0.52 -0.59 7.77
C ARG A 12 -0.71 0.29 7.89
N LEU A 13 -1.87 -0.34 8.07
CA LEU A 13 -3.13 0.37 8.28
C LEU A 13 -3.34 0.72 9.76
N HIS A 14 -4.07 1.80 10.00
CA HIS A 14 -4.63 2.08 11.32
C HIS A 14 -5.74 1.06 11.62
N SER A 15 -6.15 0.97 12.89
CA SER A 15 -7.25 0.07 13.25
C SER A 15 -8.55 0.49 12.55
N GLU A 16 -9.43 -0.47 12.26
CA GLU A 16 -10.76 -0.18 11.67
C GLU A 16 -11.51 0.90 12.45
N ALA A 17 -11.41 0.89 13.78
CA ALA A 17 -12.05 1.90 14.63
C ALA A 17 -11.46 3.31 14.48
N GLU A 18 -10.18 3.45 14.18
CA GLU A 18 -9.54 4.73 13.88
C GLU A 18 -9.88 5.20 12.47
N LEU A 19 -9.87 4.30 11.49
CA LEU A 19 -10.25 4.58 10.11
C LEU A 19 -11.73 5.00 10.02
N ALA A 20 -12.64 4.28 10.68
CA ALA A 20 -14.05 4.65 10.73
C ALA A 20 -14.28 6.01 11.40
N ARG A 21 -13.47 6.36 12.42
CA ARG A 21 -13.52 7.70 13.02
C ARG A 21 -13.05 8.78 12.05
N ALA A 22 -12.00 8.50 11.26
CA ALA A 22 -11.53 9.41 10.22
C ALA A 22 -12.61 9.59 9.13
N ALA A 23 -13.25 8.51 8.69
CA ALA A 23 -14.35 8.55 7.72
C ALA A 23 -15.52 9.42 8.21
N LEU A 24 -15.98 9.22 9.46
CA LEU A 24 -17.04 10.04 10.06
C LEU A 24 -16.64 11.51 10.26
N ALA A 25 -15.35 11.80 10.31
CA ALA A 25 -14.81 13.14 10.43
C ALA A 25 -14.57 13.82 9.06
N ALA A 26 -14.66 13.07 7.95
CA ALA A 26 -14.51 13.62 6.60
C ALA A 26 -15.62 14.66 6.34
N PRO A 27 -15.27 15.91 5.98
CA PRO A 27 -16.23 16.98 5.79
C PRO A 27 -17.40 16.61 4.86
N LEU A 28 -17.11 15.98 3.72
CA LEU A 28 -18.13 15.65 2.72
C LEU A 28 -19.10 14.59 3.21
N LEU A 29 -18.62 13.48 3.79
CA LEU A 29 -19.48 12.44 4.37
C LEU A 29 -20.31 12.97 5.55
N ALA A 30 -19.72 13.84 6.38
CA ALA A 30 -20.43 14.46 7.50
C ALA A 30 -21.57 15.39 7.03
N ARG A 31 -21.35 16.15 5.94
CA ARG A 31 -22.37 16.98 5.29
C ARG A 31 -23.46 16.11 4.66
N ALA A 32 -23.10 15.08 3.90
CA ALA A 32 -24.03 14.13 3.29
C ALA A 32 -24.94 13.48 4.35
N ALA A 33 -24.37 12.97 5.44
CA ALA A 33 -25.13 12.40 6.54
C ALA A 33 -26.04 13.42 7.26
N ARG A 34 -25.66 14.71 7.26
CA ARG A 34 -26.48 15.78 7.83
C ARG A 34 -27.66 16.14 6.92
N LEU A 35 -27.46 16.16 5.61
CA LEU A 35 -28.56 16.32 4.64
C LEU A 35 -29.50 15.12 4.63
N ALA A 36 -28.97 13.89 4.73
CA ALA A 36 -29.78 12.69 4.87
C ALA A 36 -30.70 12.72 6.10
N ARG A 37 -30.24 13.28 7.23
CA ARG A 37 -31.08 13.51 8.42
C ARG A 37 -32.07 14.66 8.28
N TRP A 38 -31.74 15.65 7.46
CA TRP A 38 -32.62 16.78 7.15
C TRP A 38 -33.73 16.36 6.17
N ALA A 39 -33.44 15.42 5.28
CA ALA A 39 -34.39 14.87 4.32
C ALA A 39 -35.62 14.28 5.03
N GLY A 40 -36.78 14.48 4.44
CA GLY A 40 -38.02 13.91 4.93
C GLY A 40 -39.06 13.83 3.81
N PRO A 41 -40.30 13.37 4.10
CA PRO A 41 -41.30 13.09 3.06
C PRO A 41 -41.73 14.28 2.19
N ALA A 42 -41.27 15.51 2.51
CA ALA A 42 -41.51 16.72 1.75
C ALA A 42 -40.28 17.20 0.96
N THR A 43 -39.16 16.48 1.01
CA THR A 43 -37.98 16.76 0.21
C THR A 43 -38.26 16.35 -1.23
N ARG A 44 -38.17 17.32 -2.15
CA ARG A 44 -38.47 17.14 -3.57
C ARG A 44 -37.17 16.99 -4.32
N VAL A 45 -37.14 16.04 -5.25
CA VAL A 45 -35.99 15.79 -6.11
C VAL A 45 -36.39 15.81 -7.58
N GLY A 46 -35.44 16.14 -8.45
CA GLY A 46 -35.59 16.00 -9.88
C GLY A 46 -35.45 14.56 -10.37
N ALA A 47 -35.43 14.38 -11.68
CA ALA A 47 -35.47 13.05 -12.32
C ALA A 47 -34.18 12.24 -12.11
N GLY A 48 -33.05 12.88 -11.83
CA GLY A 48 -31.79 12.24 -11.48
C GLY A 48 -31.59 12.07 -9.97
N GLY A 49 -32.61 12.36 -9.15
CA GLY A 49 -32.50 12.36 -7.70
C GLY A 49 -31.81 13.60 -7.11
N GLU A 50 -31.47 14.59 -7.93
CA GLU A 50 -30.90 15.86 -7.51
C GLU A 50 -31.89 16.68 -6.69
N LEU A 51 -31.40 17.41 -5.68
CA LEU A 51 -32.25 18.31 -4.91
C LEU A 51 -32.69 19.48 -5.78
N VAL A 52 -33.99 19.76 -5.82
CA VAL A 52 -34.52 20.89 -6.61
C VAL A 52 -33.91 22.23 -6.16
N GLU A 53 -33.65 23.14 -7.11
CA GLU A 53 -32.92 24.39 -6.87
C GLU A 53 -33.52 25.24 -5.74
N GLU A 54 -34.85 25.26 -5.58
CA GLU A 54 -35.48 26.08 -4.53
C GLU A 54 -35.20 25.56 -3.11
N GLN A 55 -34.73 24.32 -2.97
CA GLN A 55 -34.40 23.71 -1.69
C GLN A 55 -32.91 23.80 -1.35
N LEU A 56 -32.03 24.13 -2.31
CA LEU A 56 -30.59 24.24 -2.07
C LEU A 56 -30.22 25.29 -1.00
N PRO A 57 -30.80 26.51 -0.96
CA PRO A 57 -30.48 27.47 0.08
C PRO A 57 -30.83 26.96 1.49
N ALA A 58 -31.95 26.24 1.63
CA ALA A 58 -32.36 25.66 2.90
C ALA A 58 -31.47 24.48 3.32
N ALA A 59 -31.00 23.68 2.35
CA ALA A 59 -30.02 22.62 2.59
C ALA A 59 -28.66 23.19 3.02
N ALA A 60 -28.20 24.28 2.40
CA ALA A 60 -26.98 25.00 2.78
C ALA A 60 -27.06 25.52 4.23
N GLU A 61 -28.17 26.17 4.60
CA GLU A 61 -28.43 26.59 5.99
C GLU A 61 -28.46 25.38 6.94
N ALA A 62 -29.06 24.26 6.50
CA ALA A 62 -29.10 23.03 7.28
C ALA A 62 -27.70 22.45 7.50
N LEU A 63 -26.72 22.71 6.63
CA LEU A 63 -25.29 22.40 6.80
C LEU A 63 -24.53 23.44 7.63
N GLY A 64 -25.10 24.62 7.85
CA GLY A 64 -24.45 25.76 8.50
C GLY A 64 -23.57 26.58 7.57
N LEU A 65 -23.81 26.47 6.25
CA LEU A 65 -23.19 27.27 5.21
C LEU A 65 -24.03 28.53 4.94
N THR A 66 -23.48 29.44 4.15
CA THR A 66 -24.21 30.61 3.62
C THR A 66 -25.25 30.16 2.60
N ALA A 67 -26.37 30.89 2.51
CA ALA A 67 -27.44 30.62 1.55
C ALA A 67 -27.21 31.37 0.22
N ASP A 68 -25.96 31.47 -0.20
CA ASP A 68 -25.51 32.01 -1.48
C ASP A 68 -25.16 30.86 -2.45
N ASP A 69 -24.72 31.21 -3.65
CA ASP A 69 -24.47 30.26 -4.73
C ASP A 69 -23.39 29.23 -4.33
N ASP A 70 -22.34 29.65 -3.61
CA ASP A 70 -21.27 28.76 -3.11
C ASP A 70 -21.83 27.74 -2.11
N GLY A 71 -22.61 28.19 -1.11
CA GLY A 71 -23.21 27.27 -0.15
C GLY A 71 -24.27 26.36 -0.76
N ALA A 72 -24.98 26.82 -1.79
CA ALA A 72 -25.90 25.99 -2.57
C ALA A 72 -25.16 24.92 -3.38
N ALA A 73 -24.01 25.23 -3.98
CA ALA A 73 -23.17 24.27 -4.67
C ALA A 73 -22.63 23.18 -3.72
N ASP A 74 -22.08 23.58 -2.58
CA ASP A 74 -21.63 22.66 -1.51
C ASP A 74 -22.77 21.75 -1.00
N ALA A 75 -23.98 22.28 -0.90
CA ALA A 75 -25.15 21.50 -0.49
C ALA A 75 -25.61 20.52 -1.57
N SER A 76 -25.53 20.92 -2.84
CA SER A 76 -25.82 20.06 -3.98
C SER A 76 -24.85 18.89 -4.06
N GLU A 77 -23.55 19.17 -3.91
CA GLU A 77 -22.49 18.14 -3.86
C GLU A 77 -22.75 17.14 -2.73
N ALA A 78 -22.93 17.63 -1.50
CA ALA A 78 -23.19 16.77 -0.36
C ALA A 78 -24.50 15.96 -0.50
N TRP A 79 -25.51 16.49 -1.19
CA TRP A 79 -26.75 15.78 -1.47
C TRP A 79 -26.52 14.62 -2.42
N ARG A 80 -25.82 14.84 -3.53
CA ARG A 80 -25.50 13.78 -4.51
C ARG A 80 -24.73 12.64 -3.85
N ILE A 81 -23.70 12.96 -3.05
CA ILE A 81 -22.99 11.95 -2.27
C ILE A 81 -23.90 11.22 -1.27
N ALA A 82 -24.90 11.88 -0.70
CA ALA A 82 -25.86 11.22 0.17
C ALA A 82 -26.75 10.22 -0.58
N VAL A 83 -27.12 10.52 -1.83
CA VAL A 83 -27.87 9.60 -2.69
C VAL A 83 -26.97 8.43 -3.11
N ASP A 84 -25.79 8.70 -3.65
CA ASP A 84 -24.89 7.68 -4.19
C ASP A 84 -24.37 6.70 -3.11
N ALA A 85 -24.13 7.19 -1.89
CA ALA A 85 -23.72 6.36 -0.75
C ALA A 85 -24.90 5.67 -0.02
N GLY A 86 -26.13 5.77 -0.55
CA GLY A 86 -27.32 5.15 0.04
C GLY A 86 -27.74 5.74 1.40
N LEU A 87 -27.29 6.96 1.71
CA LEU A 87 -27.74 7.70 2.90
C LEU A 87 -29.14 8.28 2.69
N VAL A 88 -29.56 8.46 1.44
CA VAL A 88 -30.87 8.94 1.02
C VAL A 88 -31.47 7.97 0.01
N ASP A 89 -32.70 7.55 0.25
CA ASP A 89 -33.50 6.79 -0.70
C ASP A 89 -34.39 7.75 -1.51
N VAL A 90 -34.23 7.71 -2.83
CA VAL A 90 -35.05 8.47 -3.78
C VAL A 90 -36.23 7.62 -4.25
N THR A 91 -37.40 8.23 -4.33
CA THR A 91 -38.62 7.66 -4.90
C THR A 91 -39.09 8.56 -6.03
N ASP A 92 -39.11 8.02 -7.23
CA ASP A 92 -39.50 8.76 -8.43
C ASP A 92 -40.98 9.18 -8.40
N ALA A 93 -41.32 10.18 -9.23
CA ALA A 93 -42.69 10.65 -9.37
C ALA A 93 -43.55 9.59 -10.09
N GLU A 94 -44.83 9.44 -9.68
CA GLU A 94 -45.75 8.51 -10.37
C GLU A 94 -46.02 8.92 -11.84
N ASP A 95 -45.79 10.18 -12.20
CA ASP A 95 -45.99 10.77 -13.53
C ASP A 95 -44.71 11.51 -14.02
N GLU A 96 -43.56 10.81 -14.11
CA GLU A 96 -42.29 11.36 -14.63
C GLU A 96 -42.45 12.09 -15.99
N ASP A 97 -43.31 11.55 -16.87
CA ASP A 97 -43.59 12.10 -18.21
C ASP A 97 -44.23 13.50 -18.19
N GLU A 98 -44.78 13.95 -17.06
CA GLU A 98 -45.40 15.28 -16.89
C GLU A 98 -44.52 16.28 -16.10
N GLY A 99 -43.26 15.94 -15.83
CA GLY A 99 -42.34 16.78 -15.05
C GLY A 99 -42.65 16.79 -13.56
N GLY A 100 -43.20 15.68 -13.05
CA GLY A 100 -43.42 15.47 -11.62
C GLY A 100 -42.11 15.36 -10.85
N GLU A 101 -42.07 15.94 -9.65
CA GLU A 101 -40.92 15.84 -8.75
C GLU A 101 -41.00 14.56 -7.91
N GLY A 102 -39.88 13.86 -7.78
CA GLY A 102 -39.75 12.73 -6.87
C GLY A 102 -39.69 13.17 -5.42
N THR A 103 -39.66 12.21 -4.50
CA THR A 103 -39.46 12.45 -3.07
C THR A 103 -38.25 11.70 -2.54
N ALA A 104 -37.63 12.22 -1.49
CA ALA A 104 -36.47 11.60 -0.88
C ALA A 104 -36.68 11.37 0.63
N THR A 105 -36.20 10.24 1.13
CA THR A 105 -36.22 9.92 2.56
C THR A 105 -34.87 9.39 3.03
N ALA A 106 -34.65 9.29 4.34
CA ALA A 106 -33.41 8.73 4.87
C ALA A 106 -33.25 7.26 4.48
N GLY A 107 -32.13 6.91 3.86
CA GLY A 107 -31.77 5.57 3.45
C GLY A 107 -31.21 4.71 4.58
N GLU A 108 -31.05 3.41 4.31
CA GLU A 108 -30.63 2.42 5.31
C GLU A 108 -29.18 2.60 5.78
N SER A 109 -28.28 3.07 4.90
CA SER A 109 -26.87 3.30 5.23
C SER A 109 -26.68 4.38 6.29
N LEU A 110 -27.64 5.31 6.44
CA LEU A 110 -27.59 6.34 7.48
C LEU A 110 -27.60 5.74 8.90
N ALA A 111 -28.33 4.63 9.11
CA ALA A 111 -28.35 3.95 10.40
C ALA A 111 -27.00 3.28 10.72
N LEU A 112 -26.30 2.78 9.70
CA LEU A 112 -24.98 2.15 9.82
C LEU A 112 -23.94 3.15 10.33
N LEU A 113 -23.99 4.41 9.90
CA LEU A 113 -23.07 5.46 10.38
C LEU A 113 -23.14 5.72 11.89
N THR A 114 -24.25 5.37 12.55
CA THR A 114 -24.47 5.64 13.99
C THR A 114 -24.52 4.40 14.86
N SER A 115 -24.92 3.26 14.29
CA SER A 115 -25.17 2.03 15.04
C SER A 115 -24.48 0.79 14.48
N GLY A 116 -23.81 0.92 13.32
CA GLY A 116 -23.01 -0.13 12.71
C GLY A 116 -21.67 -0.32 13.39
N SER A 117 -20.97 -1.35 12.94
CA SER A 117 -19.57 -1.61 13.23
C SER A 117 -18.66 -0.63 12.47
N PRO A 118 -17.37 -0.49 12.86
CA PRO A 118 -16.40 0.27 12.08
C PRO A 118 -16.34 -0.11 10.61
N GLN A 119 -16.48 -1.41 10.29
CA GLN A 119 -16.49 -1.89 8.92
C GLN A 119 -17.71 -1.37 8.13
N ASP A 120 -18.88 -1.26 8.76
CA ASP A 120 -20.08 -0.77 8.08
C ASP A 120 -19.91 0.71 7.68
N VAL A 121 -19.30 1.50 8.56
CA VAL A 121 -18.94 2.90 8.29
C VAL A 121 -17.94 2.99 7.14
N LEU A 122 -16.93 2.12 7.12
CA LEU A 122 -15.92 2.11 6.07
C LEU A 122 -16.49 1.68 4.71
N THR A 123 -17.45 0.75 4.68
CA THR A 123 -18.16 0.39 3.44
C THR A 123 -18.94 1.58 2.92
N THR A 124 -19.74 2.26 3.75
CA THR A 124 -20.47 3.46 3.32
C THR A 124 -19.53 4.60 2.87
N TRP A 125 -18.37 4.73 3.50
CA TRP A 125 -17.36 5.69 3.06
C TRP A 125 -16.73 5.32 1.71
N LEU A 126 -16.52 4.03 1.43
CA LEU A 126 -16.05 3.57 0.12
C LEU A 126 -17.07 3.87 -0.98
N ASP A 127 -18.36 3.65 -0.74
CA ASP A 127 -19.43 4.00 -1.69
C ASP A 127 -19.43 5.52 -1.98
N ALA A 128 -19.26 6.34 -0.94
CA ALA A 128 -19.12 7.79 -1.10
C ALA A 128 -17.83 8.18 -1.84
N PHE A 129 -16.72 7.49 -1.59
CA PHE A 129 -15.46 7.71 -2.29
C PHE A 129 -15.58 7.37 -3.78
N ASP A 130 -16.26 6.27 -4.13
CA ASP A 130 -16.47 5.89 -5.53
C ASP A 130 -17.28 6.94 -6.29
N ALA A 131 -18.28 7.56 -5.65
CA ALA A 131 -19.01 8.69 -6.22
C ALA A 131 -18.10 9.90 -6.47
N VAL A 132 -17.29 10.30 -5.48
CA VAL A 132 -16.31 11.42 -5.62
C VAL A 132 -15.25 11.11 -6.68
N PHE A 133 -14.80 9.86 -6.76
CA PHE A 133 -13.85 9.42 -7.77
C PHE A 133 -14.44 9.59 -9.18
N ALA A 134 -15.70 9.19 -9.37
CA ALA A 134 -16.39 9.38 -10.65
C ALA A 134 -16.43 10.87 -11.04
N ASP A 135 -16.72 11.78 -10.10
CA ASP A 135 -16.71 13.22 -10.36
C ASP A 135 -15.33 13.76 -10.70
N ALA A 136 -14.29 13.28 -10.00
CA ALA A 136 -12.92 13.71 -10.26
C ALA A 136 -12.44 13.30 -11.67
N THR A 137 -13.05 12.27 -12.27
CA THR A 137 -12.75 11.83 -13.65
C THR A 137 -13.69 12.40 -14.69
N ALA A 138 -14.72 13.16 -14.27
CA ALA A 138 -15.66 13.80 -15.17
C ALA A 138 -15.02 15.03 -15.85
N PRO A 139 -15.39 15.34 -17.10
CA PRO A 139 -14.83 16.48 -17.80
C PRO A 139 -15.36 17.79 -17.20
N VAL A 140 -14.50 18.81 -17.07
CA VAL A 140 -14.92 20.16 -16.70
C VAL A 140 -15.62 20.79 -17.90
N LEU A 141 -16.89 21.20 -17.71
CA LEU A 141 -17.71 21.78 -18.77
C LEU A 141 -17.85 23.29 -18.54
N ASP A 142 -17.09 24.09 -19.28
CA ASP A 142 -17.15 25.56 -19.19
C ASP A 142 -18.40 26.16 -19.85
N ASP A 143 -18.90 25.54 -20.94
CA ASP A 143 -20.15 25.95 -21.60
C ASP A 143 -20.90 24.73 -22.18
N PHE A 144 -22.00 24.36 -21.52
CA PHE A 144 -22.89 23.30 -21.99
C PHE A 144 -23.49 23.59 -23.37
N ALA A 145 -23.56 24.86 -23.80
CA ALA A 145 -24.15 25.22 -25.09
C ALA A 145 -23.32 24.72 -26.29
N ASP A 146 -22.01 24.53 -26.13
CA ASP A 146 -21.11 24.05 -27.18
C ASP A 146 -21.18 22.52 -27.37
N LEU A 147 -21.80 21.83 -26.42
CA LEU A 147 -21.96 20.38 -26.38
C LEU A 147 -23.33 19.88 -26.84
N ILE A 148 -24.29 20.77 -26.98
CA ILE A 148 -25.61 20.41 -27.49
C ILE A 148 -25.52 20.28 -29.02
N GLY A 149 -25.69 19.06 -29.51
CA GLY A 149 -25.78 18.75 -30.93
C GLY A 149 -26.97 19.44 -31.61
N ASP A 150 -26.99 19.47 -32.94
CA ASP A 150 -28.08 20.05 -33.74
C ASP A 150 -29.45 19.38 -33.47
N ASP A 151 -29.45 18.20 -32.82
CA ASP A 151 -30.61 17.42 -32.40
C ASP A 151 -31.05 17.66 -30.93
N GLY A 152 -30.27 18.42 -30.16
CA GLY A 152 -30.55 18.69 -28.75
C GLY A 152 -29.95 17.67 -27.78
N GLU A 153 -29.21 16.67 -28.25
CA GLU A 153 -28.50 15.71 -27.39
C GLU A 153 -27.07 16.20 -27.06
N LEU A 154 -26.51 15.77 -25.93
CA LEU A 154 -25.12 16.06 -25.56
C LEU A 154 -24.18 15.22 -26.43
N ASP A 155 -23.38 15.89 -27.26
CA ASP A 155 -22.42 15.29 -28.18
C ASP A 155 -21.05 15.13 -27.49
N PHE A 156 -20.94 14.10 -26.64
CA PHE A 156 -19.71 13.78 -25.91
C PHE A 156 -18.51 13.46 -26.82
N ASP A 157 -18.74 13.09 -28.08
CA ASP A 157 -17.68 12.83 -29.06
C ASP A 157 -16.87 14.11 -29.40
N ARG A 158 -17.39 15.30 -29.07
CA ARG A 158 -16.70 16.59 -29.29
C ARG A 158 -15.69 16.95 -28.21
N LEU A 159 -15.78 16.34 -27.03
CA LEU A 159 -14.90 16.62 -25.90
C LEU A 159 -13.53 15.91 -26.00
N ASP A 160 -13.36 14.97 -26.94
CA ASP A 160 -12.21 14.04 -26.98
C ASP A 160 -11.95 13.38 -25.61
N TRP A 161 -13.02 13.21 -24.81
CA TRP A 161 -12.98 12.69 -23.45
C TRP A 161 -13.15 11.17 -23.47
N ASP A 162 -12.17 10.46 -22.90
CA ASP A 162 -12.24 9.02 -22.67
C ASP A 162 -12.37 8.77 -21.15
N PRO A 163 -13.58 8.41 -20.67
CA PRO A 163 -13.81 8.16 -19.24
C PRO A 163 -12.91 7.07 -18.67
N GLN A 164 -12.59 6.05 -19.48
CA GLN A 164 -11.73 4.96 -19.03
C GLN A 164 -10.30 5.44 -18.92
N ALA A 165 -9.81 6.24 -19.87
CA ALA A 165 -8.47 6.79 -19.80
C ALA A 165 -8.28 7.75 -18.62
N GLU A 166 -9.29 8.56 -18.29
CA GLU A 166 -9.25 9.44 -17.12
C GLU A 166 -9.24 8.64 -15.80
N ALA A 167 -10.08 7.61 -15.71
CA ALA A 167 -10.09 6.72 -14.56
C ALA A 167 -8.74 5.99 -14.41
N ASP A 168 -8.21 5.40 -15.49
CA ASP A 168 -6.92 4.70 -15.50
C ASP A 168 -5.77 5.64 -15.10
N PHE A 169 -5.80 6.90 -15.55
CA PHE A 169 -4.81 7.91 -15.16
C PHE A 169 -4.86 8.19 -13.65
N LEU A 170 -6.05 8.51 -13.11
CA LEU A 170 -6.19 8.82 -11.69
C LEU A 170 -5.91 7.59 -10.81
N GLU A 171 -6.31 6.39 -11.22
CA GLU A 171 -5.95 5.13 -10.55
C GLU A 171 -4.43 4.91 -10.54
N GLY A 172 -3.76 5.17 -11.67
CA GLY A 172 -2.31 5.11 -11.77
C GLY A 172 -1.62 6.10 -10.81
N VAL A 173 -2.12 7.33 -10.74
CA VAL A 173 -1.61 8.38 -9.83
C VAL A 173 -1.79 7.97 -8.38
N LEU A 174 -2.99 7.54 -7.98
CA LEU A 174 -3.27 7.08 -6.62
C LEU A 174 -2.44 5.86 -6.25
N GLY A 175 -2.21 4.95 -7.20
CA GLY A 175 -1.37 3.78 -7.00
C GLY A 175 0.11 4.11 -6.86
N ASN A 176 0.62 5.09 -7.60
CA ASN A 176 1.97 5.58 -7.40
C ASN A 176 2.11 6.32 -6.06
N LEU A 177 1.13 7.16 -5.70
CA LEU A 177 1.12 7.83 -4.38
C LEU A 177 1.06 6.82 -3.23
N TYR A 178 0.31 5.73 -3.39
CA TYR A 178 0.31 4.59 -2.47
C TYR A 178 1.73 4.01 -2.36
N LEU A 179 2.38 3.65 -3.47
CA LEU A 179 3.72 3.08 -3.50
C LEU A 179 4.77 3.99 -2.82
N LEU A 180 4.74 5.29 -3.12
CA LEU A 180 5.61 6.30 -2.51
C LEU A 180 5.38 6.41 -0.99
N THR A 181 4.16 6.14 -0.52
CA THR A 181 3.81 6.18 0.91
C THR A 181 4.25 4.92 1.65
N VAL A 182 4.22 3.75 1.01
CA VAL A 182 4.52 2.45 1.67
C VAL A 182 5.98 2.01 1.58
N THR A 183 6.76 2.58 0.65
CA THR A 183 8.16 2.19 0.44
C THR A 183 9.09 2.82 1.49
N GLU A 184 9.78 2.00 2.28
CA GLU A 184 10.76 2.45 3.27
C GLU A 184 11.96 3.16 2.59
N GLY A 185 12.30 4.37 3.05
CA GLY A 185 13.46 5.12 2.56
C GLY A 185 13.24 5.96 1.29
N GLY A 186 12.02 6.01 0.74
CA GLY A 186 11.60 7.04 -0.22
C GLY A 186 11.19 8.34 0.48
N ALA A 187 10.65 9.33 -0.25
CA ALA A 187 10.09 10.58 0.29
C ALA A 187 8.91 10.41 1.29
N GLY A 188 8.68 9.18 1.79
CA GLY A 188 7.49 8.65 2.47
C GLY A 188 7.23 9.12 3.90
N GLU A 189 7.76 10.27 4.31
CA GLU A 189 7.20 10.99 5.48
C GLU A 189 6.55 12.33 5.09
N GLY A 190 6.87 12.88 3.91
CA GLY A 190 6.43 14.20 3.48
C GLY A 190 5.35 14.15 2.39
N PRO A 191 4.63 15.27 2.19
CA PRO A 191 3.78 15.41 1.01
C PRO A 191 4.62 15.45 -0.28
N VAL A 192 4.04 14.96 -1.37
CA VAL A 192 4.65 14.85 -2.71
C VAL A 192 4.26 16.09 -3.54
N PRO A 193 5.22 16.76 -4.21
CA PRO A 193 4.90 17.85 -5.13
C PRO A 193 4.15 17.35 -6.37
N LEU A 194 3.12 18.09 -6.83
CA LEU A 194 2.38 17.70 -8.03
C LEU A 194 3.25 17.59 -9.30
N PRO A 195 4.24 18.47 -9.57
CA PRO A 195 5.11 18.30 -10.73
C PRO A 195 5.88 16.97 -10.71
N ALA A 196 6.32 16.51 -9.54
CA ALA A 196 7.03 15.25 -9.40
C ALA A 196 6.09 14.06 -9.62
N LEU A 197 4.85 14.15 -9.11
CA LEU A 197 3.83 13.12 -9.31
C LEU A 197 3.38 13.04 -10.77
N ALA A 198 3.12 14.17 -11.42
CA ALA A 198 2.79 14.23 -12.85
C ALA A 198 3.94 13.70 -13.73
N ALA A 199 5.18 14.14 -13.46
CA ALA A 199 6.37 13.65 -14.17
C ALA A 199 6.52 12.13 -14.06
N SER A 200 6.27 11.55 -12.88
CA SER A 200 6.37 10.08 -12.69
C SER A 200 5.37 9.26 -13.49
N MET A 201 4.27 9.87 -13.96
CA MET A 201 3.26 9.21 -14.78
C MET A 201 3.54 9.35 -16.28
N ILE A 202 4.24 10.40 -16.69
CA ILE A 202 4.40 10.81 -18.10
C ILE A 202 5.81 10.54 -18.62
N VAL A 203 6.83 10.82 -17.80
CA VAL A 203 8.24 10.74 -18.21
C VAL A 203 8.70 9.28 -18.15
N PRO A 204 9.14 8.67 -19.27
CA PRO A 204 9.65 7.30 -19.25
C PRO A 204 10.94 7.17 -18.44
N ASP A 205 11.09 6.08 -17.70
CA ASP A 205 12.25 5.81 -16.83
C ASP A 205 13.61 5.80 -17.57
N ASP A 206 13.62 5.51 -18.88
CA ASP A 206 14.82 5.43 -19.72
C ASP A 206 15.09 6.72 -20.52
N MET A 207 14.28 7.76 -20.33
CA MET A 207 14.46 9.06 -20.98
C MET A 207 15.59 9.86 -20.34
N GLY A 208 16.36 10.57 -21.16
CA GLY A 208 17.39 11.51 -20.72
C GLY A 208 16.77 12.83 -20.22
N GLU A 209 17.04 13.92 -20.94
CA GLU A 209 16.37 15.20 -20.66
C GLU A 209 14.96 15.20 -21.29
N PRO A 210 13.90 15.56 -20.53
CA PRO A 210 12.54 15.70 -21.07
C PRO A 210 12.49 16.72 -22.20
N THR A 211 11.75 16.41 -23.27
CA THR A 211 11.50 17.36 -24.37
C THR A 211 10.45 18.41 -23.97
N ASP A 212 10.41 19.54 -24.65
CA ASP A 212 9.41 20.60 -24.42
C ASP A 212 7.97 20.05 -24.44
N ASP A 213 7.64 19.18 -25.41
CA ASP A 213 6.32 18.52 -25.52
C ASP A 213 5.96 17.65 -24.30
N ILE A 214 6.96 17.10 -23.60
CA ILE A 214 6.75 16.29 -22.38
C ILE A 214 6.57 17.21 -21.18
N LEU A 215 7.30 18.33 -21.12
CA LEU A 215 7.13 19.33 -20.08
C LEU A 215 5.74 19.97 -20.13
N GLU A 216 5.21 20.23 -21.33
CA GLU A 216 3.83 20.69 -21.53
C GLU A 216 2.81 19.67 -20.98
N GLN A 217 2.95 18.39 -21.34
CA GLN A 217 2.09 17.33 -20.81
C GLN A 217 2.17 17.20 -19.28
N VAL A 218 3.35 17.38 -18.69
CA VAL A 218 3.53 17.36 -17.23
C VAL A 218 2.80 18.53 -16.58
N SER A 219 2.86 19.72 -17.16
CA SER A 219 2.10 20.89 -16.68
C SER A 219 0.59 20.68 -16.79
N ASP A 220 0.10 20.16 -17.91
CA ASP A 220 -1.33 19.87 -18.10
C ASP A 220 -1.83 18.83 -17.08
N ALA A 221 -1.06 17.76 -16.88
CA ALA A 221 -1.38 16.74 -15.89
C ALA A 221 -1.31 17.29 -14.46
N MET A 222 -0.37 18.19 -14.16
CA MET A 222 -0.29 18.86 -12.85
C MET A 222 -1.56 19.68 -12.57
N MET A 223 -2.03 20.46 -13.55
CA MET A 223 -3.25 21.26 -13.44
C MET A 223 -4.49 20.39 -13.27
N ARG A 224 -4.60 19.32 -14.06
CA ARG A 224 -5.67 18.33 -13.91
C ARG A 224 -5.66 17.69 -12.51
N LEU A 225 -4.48 17.38 -11.98
CA LEU A 225 -4.34 16.85 -10.63
C LEU A 225 -4.72 17.87 -9.55
N ASP A 226 -4.53 19.18 -9.79
CA ASP A 226 -4.98 20.23 -8.87
C ASP A 226 -6.49 20.16 -8.66
N ASP A 227 -7.26 20.12 -9.75
CA ASP A 227 -8.71 20.03 -9.71
C ASP A 227 -9.19 18.71 -9.08
N GLN A 228 -8.57 17.59 -9.47
CA GLN A 228 -8.91 16.28 -8.95
C GLN A 228 -8.68 16.17 -7.44
N PHE A 229 -7.55 16.66 -6.93
CA PHE A 229 -7.27 16.58 -5.50
C PHE A 229 -8.10 17.54 -4.65
N ARG A 230 -8.57 18.67 -5.20
CA ARG A 230 -9.58 19.52 -4.54
C ARG A 230 -10.89 18.79 -4.29
N LEU A 231 -11.30 17.89 -5.20
CA LEU A 231 -12.50 17.07 -5.03
C LEU A 231 -12.27 15.90 -4.05
N LEU A 232 -11.06 15.34 -4.03
CA LEU A 232 -10.72 14.18 -3.19
C LEU A 232 -10.36 14.53 -1.74
N GLU A 233 -9.96 15.78 -1.46
CA GLU A 233 -9.63 16.23 -0.09
C GLU A 233 -10.86 16.21 0.84
N PRO A 234 -12.05 16.72 0.49
CA PRO A 234 -13.22 16.76 1.36
C PRO A 234 -13.75 15.40 1.81
N ILE A 235 -13.53 14.33 1.02
CA ILE A 235 -13.88 12.96 1.40
C ILE A 235 -12.80 12.32 2.30
N GLY A 236 -11.68 13.02 2.52
CA GLY A 236 -10.61 12.61 3.42
C GLY A 236 -9.60 11.65 2.79
N LEU A 237 -9.58 11.53 1.46
CA LEU A 237 -8.63 10.66 0.76
C LEU A 237 -7.19 11.20 0.86
N VAL A 238 -7.03 12.51 0.66
CA VAL A 238 -5.72 13.18 0.64
C VAL A 238 -5.69 14.36 1.62
N GLU A 239 -4.50 14.64 2.15
CA GLU A 239 -4.14 15.96 2.64
C GLU A 239 -3.54 16.72 1.46
N TYR A 240 -4.15 17.84 1.11
CA TYR A 240 -3.83 18.53 -0.12
C TYR A 240 -3.57 20.02 0.12
N ARG A 241 -2.54 20.53 -0.56
CA ARG A 241 -2.27 21.96 -0.69
C ARG A 241 -2.37 22.31 -2.17
N PRO A 242 -3.32 23.17 -2.55
CA PRO A 242 -3.48 23.59 -3.95
C PRO A 242 -2.28 24.36 -4.50
N VAL A 243 -2.18 24.37 -5.83
CA VAL A 243 -1.28 25.24 -6.60
C VAL A 243 -1.63 26.70 -6.29
N ASP A 244 -0.59 27.51 -6.11
CA ASP A 244 -0.73 28.94 -5.90
C ASP A 244 -1.27 29.61 -7.17
N GLU A 245 -2.47 30.20 -7.09
CA GLU A 245 -3.12 30.92 -8.20
C GLU A 245 -2.22 32.03 -8.79
N ALA A 246 -1.28 32.58 -8.01
CA ALA A 246 -0.34 33.57 -8.50
C ALA A 246 0.65 33.00 -9.54
N LEU A 247 0.97 31.71 -9.48
CA LEU A 247 1.79 31.05 -10.52
C LEU A 247 1.01 30.92 -11.83
N MET A 248 -0.29 30.64 -11.76
CA MET A 248 -1.16 30.55 -12.95
C MET A 248 -1.32 31.90 -13.67
N ALA A 249 -1.17 33.02 -12.93
CA ALA A 249 -1.22 34.37 -13.50
C ALA A 249 0.11 34.82 -14.16
N GLU A 250 1.23 34.13 -13.90
CA GLU A 250 2.58 34.50 -14.34
C GLU A 250 3.07 33.74 -15.59
N GLU A 251 2.27 32.83 -16.18
CA GLU A 251 2.61 32.02 -17.38
C GLU A 251 2.95 32.82 -18.67
N GLY A 252 3.03 34.15 -18.59
CA GLY A 252 3.38 35.05 -19.69
C GLY A 252 4.82 35.62 -19.71
N GLU A 253 5.62 35.58 -18.63
CA GLU A 253 6.93 36.26 -18.61
C GLU A 253 8.06 35.50 -17.86
N GLU A 254 9.07 35.07 -18.64
CA GLU A 254 10.43 34.58 -18.30
C GLU A 254 10.60 33.30 -17.42
N PRO A 255 11.62 32.46 -17.72
CA PRO A 255 11.84 31.21 -16.99
C PRO A 255 12.30 31.46 -15.55
N ALA A 256 11.66 30.79 -14.61
CA ALA A 256 11.91 30.92 -13.18
C ALA A 256 13.37 30.55 -12.78
N PRO A 257 13.97 31.24 -11.78
CA PRO A 257 15.27 30.88 -11.21
C PRO A 257 15.24 29.52 -10.49
N PRO A 258 16.40 28.93 -10.12
CA PRO A 258 16.44 27.60 -9.51
C PRO A 258 15.63 27.51 -8.22
N VAL A 259 14.76 26.50 -8.18
CA VAL A 259 13.75 26.20 -7.18
C VAL A 259 14.39 25.93 -5.81
N ASP A 260 14.02 26.69 -4.79
CA ASP A 260 14.23 26.31 -3.39
C ASP A 260 13.05 25.46 -2.86
N ASP A 261 13.15 24.89 -1.65
CA ASP A 261 12.08 24.07 -1.08
C ASP A 261 10.77 24.87 -0.84
N GLU A 262 10.84 26.19 -0.74
CA GLU A 262 9.69 27.09 -0.57
C GLU A 262 8.98 27.36 -1.91
N ASP A 263 9.72 27.36 -3.02
CA ASP A 263 9.24 27.46 -4.40
C ASP A 263 8.51 26.19 -4.86
N VAL A 264 8.97 24.99 -4.46
CA VAL A 264 8.31 23.72 -4.85
C VAL A 264 6.89 23.62 -4.28
N ALA A 265 6.67 24.08 -3.04
CA ALA A 265 5.37 24.00 -2.38
C ALA A 265 4.30 24.91 -3.00
N ARG A 266 4.68 25.85 -3.88
CA ARG A 266 3.75 26.69 -4.64
C ARG A 266 3.08 25.92 -5.79
N TYR A 267 3.70 24.84 -6.27
CA TYR A 267 3.16 23.98 -7.32
C TYR A 267 2.22 22.88 -6.79
N GLY A 268 1.70 23.04 -5.57
CA GLY A 268 0.80 22.08 -4.96
C GLY A 268 1.51 20.86 -4.35
N MET A 269 0.95 20.37 -3.25
CA MET A 269 1.52 19.28 -2.46
C MET A 269 0.42 18.31 -2.04
N VAL A 270 0.63 17.01 -2.19
CA VAL A 270 -0.37 15.98 -1.88
C VAL A 270 0.21 14.85 -1.04
N ARG A 271 -0.58 14.32 -0.10
CA ARG A 271 -0.24 13.10 0.64
C ARG A 271 -1.50 12.28 0.90
N LEU A 272 -1.41 10.96 0.80
CA LEU A 272 -2.50 10.10 1.27
C LEU A 272 -2.68 10.22 2.78
N THR A 273 -3.92 10.35 3.22
CA THR A 273 -4.26 10.17 4.64
C THR A 273 -4.22 8.68 4.99
N PRO A 274 -4.23 8.30 6.28
CA PRO A 274 -4.43 6.90 6.66
C PRO A 274 -5.73 6.29 6.12
N LEU A 275 -6.79 7.11 5.98
CA LEU A 275 -8.05 6.70 5.36
C LEU A 275 -7.91 6.56 3.84
N GLY A 276 -7.16 7.46 3.20
CA GLY A 276 -6.80 7.37 1.79
C GLY A 276 -6.03 6.09 1.45
N LEU A 277 -5.04 5.72 2.27
CA LEU A 277 -4.32 4.46 2.11
C LEU A 277 -5.26 3.25 2.16
N TYR A 278 -6.26 3.27 3.04
CA TYR A 278 -7.29 2.23 3.10
C TYR A 278 -8.14 2.21 1.82
N GLY A 279 -8.63 3.37 1.37
CA GLY A 279 -9.47 3.49 0.17
C GLY A 279 -8.78 3.07 -1.12
N VAL A 280 -7.56 3.57 -1.35
CA VAL A 280 -6.75 3.20 -2.52
C VAL A 280 -6.44 1.71 -2.51
N ARG A 281 -6.09 1.14 -1.35
CA ARG A 281 -5.89 -0.32 -1.22
C ARG A 281 -7.17 -1.09 -1.54
N ALA A 282 -8.33 -0.64 -1.06
CA ALA A 282 -9.60 -1.32 -1.33
C ALA A 282 -9.88 -1.38 -2.85
N ARG A 283 -9.69 -0.26 -3.57
CA ARG A 283 -9.81 -0.21 -5.03
C ARG A 283 -8.80 -1.11 -5.75
N MET A 284 -7.54 -1.12 -5.31
CA MET A 284 -6.53 -2.04 -5.86
C MET A 284 -6.93 -3.51 -5.71
N LEU A 285 -7.45 -3.90 -4.55
CA LEU A 285 -7.92 -5.26 -4.31
C LEU A 285 -9.11 -5.62 -5.20
N GLU A 286 -10.04 -4.68 -5.40
CA GLU A 286 -11.17 -4.85 -6.33
C GLU A 286 -10.71 -5.02 -7.79
N ALA A 287 -9.70 -4.26 -8.21
CA ALA A 287 -9.03 -4.41 -9.50
C ALA A 287 -8.17 -5.69 -9.61
N GLY A 288 -8.04 -6.46 -8.52
CA GLY A 288 -7.29 -7.71 -8.48
C GLY A 288 -5.77 -7.54 -8.37
N VAL A 289 -5.29 -6.37 -7.95
CA VAL A 289 -3.90 -6.10 -7.59
C VAL A 289 -3.62 -6.67 -6.20
N GLU A 290 -2.49 -7.36 -6.03
CA GLU A 290 -2.08 -7.88 -4.73
C GLU A 290 -1.47 -6.75 -3.89
N ALA A 291 -2.26 -6.19 -2.98
CA ALA A 291 -1.88 -5.12 -2.06
C ALA A 291 -1.94 -5.64 -0.60
N PRO A 292 -0.92 -6.37 -0.11
CA PRO A 292 -0.92 -6.92 1.24
C PRO A 292 -0.97 -5.81 2.31
N ALA A 293 -1.50 -6.14 3.48
CA ALA A 293 -1.41 -5.31 4.67
C ALA A 293 -0.78 -6.09 5.82
N VAL A 294 -0.07 -5.37 6.69
CA VAL A 294 0.45 -5.93 7.93
C VAL A 294 -0.73 -6.34 8.82
N GLY A 295 -0.80 -7.62 9.16
CA GLY A 295 -1.90 -8.27 9.88
C GLY A 295 -2.67 -9.29 9.03
N ASP A 296 -2.49 -9.30 7.70
CA ASP A 296 -3.17 -10.26 6.80
C ASP A 296 -2.76 -11.72 7.10
N LEU A 297 -1.56 -11.94 7.67
CA LEU A 297 -1.04 -13.26 8.01
C LEU A 297 -1.29 -13.62 9.49
N ALA A 298 -1.78 -12.69 10.32
CA ALA A 298 -1.88 -12.84 11.76
C ALA A 298 -2.79 -14.01 12.22
N ASP A 299 -3.76 -14.42 11.40
CA ASP A 299 -4.66 -15.56 11.67
C ASP A 299 -4.30 -16.83 10.86
N LYS A 300 -3.15 -16.83 10.17
CA LYS A 300 -2.70 -17.95 9.32
C LYS A 300 -1.76 -18.90 10.10
N GLY A 301 -1.44 -20.04 9.52
CA GLY A 301 -0.43 -20.96 10.06
C GLY A 301 0.98 -20.41 9.90
N ALA A 302 1.92 -20.92 10.69
CA ALA A 302 3.32 -20.49 10.65
C ALA A 302 4.01 -20.76 9.31
N ASP A 303 3.56 -21.75 8.54
CA ASP A 303 4.03 -22.03 7.18
C ASP A 303 3.70 -20.88 6.22
N VAL A 304 2.45 -20.43 6.23
CA VAL A 304 1.99 -19.29 5.44
C VAL A 304 2.65 -17.99 5.90
N LEU A 305 2.84 -17.81 7.22
CA LEU A 305 3.56 -16.65 7.76
C LEU A 305 4.99 -16.58 7.23
N LEU A 306 5.77 -17.65 7.41
CA LEU A 306 7.20 -17.67 7.04
C LEU A 306 7.42 -17.54 5.53
N ASP A 307 6.57 -18.15 4.72
CA ASP A 307 6.63 -17.98 3.25
C ASP A 307 6.15 -16.59 2.81
N GLY A 308 5.19 -15.98 3.52
CA GLY A 308 4.64 -14.67 3.18
C GLY A 308 5.60 -13.52 3.51
N ILE A 309 6.18 -13.51 4.71
CA ILE A 309 7.09 -12.43 5.14
C ILE A 309 8.43 -12.42 4.39
N ALA A 310 8.72 -13.45 3.60
CA ALA A 310 9.88 -13.50 2.71
C ALA A 310 9.90 -12.38 1.67
N TYR A 311 8.74 -11.81 1.35
CA TYR A 311 8.57 -10.73 0.38
C TYR A 311 8.34 -9.37 1.04
N TYR A 312 8.38 -9.31 2.38
CA TYR A 312 8.09 -8.09 3.13
C TYR A 312 9.39 -7.32 3.47
N PRO A 313 9.36 -5.98 3.46
CA PRO A 313 10.41 -5.18 4.08
C PRO A 313 10.60 -5.59 5.55
N GLU A 314 11.83 -5.43 6.09
CA GLU A 314 12.20 -5.94 7.40
C GLU A 314 11.25 -5.46 8.51
N ALA A 315 10.91 -4.17 8.54
CA ALA A 315 10.02 -3.67 9.58
C ALA A 315 8.61 -4.24 9.42
N ALA A 316 8.11 -4.41 8.20
CA ALA A 316 6.79 -5.00 7.95
C ALA A 316 6.75 -6.48 8.36
N ALA A 317 7.77 -7.26 7.99
CA ALA A 317 7.92 -8.65 8.40
C ALA A 317 7.95 -8.80 9.93
N ARG A 318 8.67 -7.90 10.61
CA ARG A 318 8.71 -7.85 12.07
C ARG A 318 7.34 -7.56 12.67
N ALA A 319 6.64 -6.52 12.19
CA ALA A 319 5.33 -6.15 12.70
C ALA A 319 4.27 -7.23 12.46
N GLU A 320 4.31 -7.90 11.30
CA GLU A 320 3.45 -9.05 10.99
C GLU A 320 3.68 -10.18 12.00
N THR A 321 4.95 -10.50 12.28
CA THR A 321 5.32 -11.55 13.21
C THR A 321 4.91 -11.22 14.65
N GLU A 322 5.07 -9.97 15.10
CA GLU A 322 4.61 -9.51 16.41
C GLU A 322 3.08 -9.65 16.53
N GLN A 323 2.33 -9.29 15.49
CA GLN A 323 0.87 -9.47 15.47
C GLN A 323 0.47 -10.94 15.49
N TRP A 324 1.10 -11.79 14.67
CA TRP A 324 0.85 -13.22 14.65
C TRP A 324 1.10 -13.86 16.02
N LEU A 325 2.25 -13.56 16.65
CA LEU A 325 2.57 -14.04 18.00
C LEU A 325 1.54 -13.58 19.05
N SER A 326 1.01 -12.36 18.93
CA SER A 326 0.02 -11.83 19.87
C SER A 326 -1.33 -12.57 19.86
N ARG A 327 -1.67 -13.22 18.74
CA ARG A 327 -2.92 -13.98 18.55
C ARG A 327 -2.79 -15.46 18.90
N HIS A 328 -1.57 -15.94 19.14
CA HIS A 328 -1.28 -17.35 19.38
C HIS A 328 -0.75 -17.62 20.79
N GLU A 329 -1.01 -18.83 21.31
CA GLU A 329 -0.42 -19.26 22.58
C GLU A 329 1.07 -19.55 22.36
N LEU A 330 1.93 -18.81 23.06
CA LEU A 330 3.35 -18.72 22.73
C LEU A 330 4.09 -20.09 22.66
N PRO A 331 3.98 -21.00 23.65
CA PRO A 331 4.52 -22.36 23.53
C PRO A 331 4.04 -23.15 22.30
N ALA A 332 2.76 -23.06 21.92
CA ALA A 332 2.26 -23.69 20.70
C ALA A 332 2.83 -23.01 19.45
N ALA A 333 2.82 -21.68 19.42
CA ALA A 333 3.31 -20.84 18.33
C ALA A 333 4.79 -21.12 18.01
N VAL A 334 5.64 -21.22 19.04
CA VAL A 334 7.07 -21.53 18.89
C VAL A 334 7.28 -22.92 18.26
N ARG A 335 6.51 -23.92 18.69
CA ARG A 335 6.59 -25.26 18.07
C ARG A 335 6.11 -25.25 16.63
N GLU A 336 5.11 -24.44 16.32
CA GLU A 336 4.58 -24.29 14.97
C GLU A 336 5.62 -23.62 14.04
N LEU A 337 6.26 -22.54 14.49
CA LEU A 337 7.37 -21.88 13.76
C LEU A 337 8.53 -22.85 13.50
N LEU A 338 8.92 -23.65 14.50
CA LEU A 338 9.95 -24.68 14.34
C LEU A 338 9.50 -25.79 13.39
N ALA A 339 8.22 -26.15 13.38
CA ALA A 339 7.69 -27.14 12.46
C ALA A 339 7.70 -26.64 11.01
N ALA A 340 7.25 -25.41 10.78
CA ALA A 340 7.15 -24.76 9.48
C ALA A 340 8.52 -24.49 8.82
N SER A 341 9.57 -24.29 9.63
CA SER A 341 10.93 -24.02 9.13
C SER A 341 11.70 -25.28 8.69
N ARG A 342 11.14 -26.48 8.84
CA ARG A 342 11.77 -27.70 8.31
C ARG A 342 11.68 -27.76 6.78
N GLY A 343 12.57 -28.55 6.19
CA GLY A 343 12.51 -28.90 4.78
C GLY A 343 13.80 -28.62 4.01
N SER A 344 13.94 -29.36 2.91
CA SER A 344 15.12 -29.36 2.05
C SER A 344 14.85 -28.78 0.65
N ASP A 345 13.70 -28.15 0.44
CA ASP A 345 13.41 -27.37 -0.77
C ASP A 345 14.22 -26.08 -0.81
N GLU A 346 14.22 -25.41 -1.97
CA GLU A 346 14.99 -24.20 -2.23
C GLU A 346 14.65 -23.06 -1.25
N ARG A 347 13.43 -23.00 -0.71
CA ARG A 347 13.00 -21.98 0.26
C ARG A 347 13.28 -22.35 1.72
N GLY A 348 13.72 -23.58 1.99
CA GLY A 348 14.02 -24.06 3.34
C GLY A 348 14.97 -23.14 4.13
N PRO A 349 16.11 -22.69 3.56
CA PRO A 349 17.01 -21.77 4.23
C PRO A 349 16.34 -20.44 4.63
N LEU A 350 15.53 -19.87 3.72
CA LEU A 350 14.84 -18.60 3.98
C LEU A 350 13.78 -18.74 5.08
N ARG A 351 12.99 -19.84 5.08
CA ARG A 351 12.05 -20.13 6.18
C ARG A 351 12.76 -20.27 7.53
N ARG A 352 13.95 -20.88 7.56
CA ARG A 352 14.76 -21.00 8.79
C ARG A 352 15.30 -19.66 9.29
N LEU A 353 15.76 -18.79 8.38
CA LEU A 353 16.18 -17.44 8.72
C LEU A 353 15.03 -16.63 9.32
N HIS A 354 13.86 -16.62 8.68
CA HIS A 354 12.67 -15.93 9.18
C HIS A 354 12.16 -16.53 10.50
N CYS A 355 12.22 -17.85 10.66
CA CYS A 355 11.92 -18.50 11.93
C CYS A 355 12.87 -18.00 13.04
N GLN A 356 14.16 -17.88 12.77
CA GLN A 356 15.11 -17.33 13.73
C GLN A 356 14.79 -15.89 14.12
N GLN A 357 14.46 -15.03 13.15
CA GLN A 357 14.03 -13.65 13.37
C GLN A 357 12.75 -13.59 14.22
N ALA A 358 11.77 -14.45 13.92
CA ALA A 358 10.53 -14.56 14.68
C ALA A 358 10.79 -15.00 16.12
N LEU A 359 11.62 -16.02 16.32
CA LEU A 359 12.01 -16.51 17.64
C LEU A 359 12.76 -15.44 18.44
N ALA A 360 13.51 -14.55 17.79
CA ALA A 360 14.20 -13.45 18.46
C ALA A 360 13.23 -12.48 19.17
N LEU A 361 11.96 -12.38 18.72
CA LEU A 361 10.90 -11.58 19.33
C LEU A 361 10.27 -12.23 20.57
N THR A 362 10.57 -13.50 20.83
CA THR A 362 9.96 -14.27 21.93
C THR A 362 10.72 -14.15 23.25
N GLY A 363 9.98 -14.34 24.36
CA GLY A 363 10.51 -14.35 25.72
C GLY A 363 11.10 -15.71 26.16
N PRO A 364 11.57 -15.82 27.42
CA PRO A 364 12.14 -17.05 27.98
C PRO A 364 11.15 -18.24 27.99
N GLU A 365 9.85 -18.00 27.87
CA GLU A 365 8.79 -19.01 27.78
C GLU A 365 8.95 -19.93 26.55
N ALA A 366 9.69 -19.49 25.52
CA ALA A 366 9.98 -20.29 24.34
C ALA A 366 11.04 -21.39 24.59
N GLU A 367 11.89 -21.25 25.62
CA GLU A 367 13.03 -22.14 25.89
C GLU A 367 12.69 -23.64 25.86
N PRO A 368 11.60 -24.12 26.48
CA PRO A 368 11.27 -25.55 26.46
C PRO A 368 11.12 -26.11 25.04
N ALA A 369 10.47 -25.38 24.14
CA ALA A 369 10.26 -25.80 22.75
C ALA A 369 11.57 -25.80 21.95
N LEU A 370 12.48 -24.85 22.20
CA LEU A 370 13.81 -24.84 21.58
C LEU A 370 14.66 -26.02 22.06
N ARG A 371 14.54 -26.41 23.33
CA ARG A 371 15.25 -27.58 23.87
C ARG A 371 14.77 -28.89 23.24
N GLU A 372 13.51 -28.99 22.83
CA GLU A 372 12.95 -30.18 22.15
C GLU A 372 13.64 -30.49 20.82
N VAL A 373 14.23 -29.49 20.14
CA VAL A 373 14.84 -29.63 18.81
C VAL A 373 16.37 -29.63 18.82
N LEU A 374 17.03 -29.71 19.98
CA LEU A 374 18.50 -29.67 20.06
C LEU A 374 19.21 -30.81 19.31
N ASP A 375 18.55 -31.97 19.18
CA ASP A 375 19.08 -33.12 18.45
C ASP A 375 18.64 -33.15 16.97
N ASP A 376 17.83 -32.18 16.54
CA ASP A 376 17.40 -32.02 15.15
C ASP A 376 18.56 -31.53 14.28
N ALA A 377 18.75 -32.13 13.10
CA ALA A 377 19.86 -31.83 12.22
C ALA A 377 19.74 -30.44 11.55
N GLU A 378 18.50 -30.01 11.27
CA GLU A 378 18.21 -28.74 10.60
C GLU A 378 18.05 -27.61 11.62
N LEU A 379 17.37 -27.89 12.74
CA LEU A 379 16.96 -26.86 13.71
C LEU A 379 17.89 -26.75 14.92
N GLY A 380 18.66 -27.80 15.23
CA GLY A 380 19.48 -27.84 16.44
C GLY A 380 20.55 -26.74 16.48
N GLY A 381 21.04 -26.28 15.33
CA GLY A 381 21.97 -25.16 15.23
C GLY A 381 21.31 -23.84 15.66
N LEU A 382 20.16 -23.52 15.04
CA LEU A 382 19.37 -22.32 15.34
C LEU A 382 18.93 -22.26 16.80
N ALA A 383 18.46 -23.39 17.34
CA ALA A 383 18.06 -23.48 18.74
C ALA A 383 19.21 -23.18 19.71
N ARG A 384 20.43 -23.66 19.41
CA ARG A 384 21.62 -23.35 20.21
C ARG A 384 22.00 -21.87 20.15
N VAL A 385 21.91 -21.24 18.98
CA VAL A 385 22.15 -19.79 18.84
C VAL A 385 21.19 -19.01 19.72
N TRP A 386 19.89 -19.28 19.60
CA TRP A 386 18.85 -18.62 20.39
C TRP A 386 19.05 -18.79 21.90
N LEU A 387 19.37 -20.02 22.35
CA LEU A 387 19.61 -20.33 23.76
C LEU A 387 20.89 -19.65 24.29
N ALA A 388 21.96 -19.62 23.50
CA ALA A 388 23.23 -19.00 23.87
C ALA A 388 23.11 -17.48 24.00
N GLU A 389 22.43 -16.82 23.07
CA GLU A 389 22.18 -15.36 23.10
C GLU A 389 21.40 -14.93 24.35
N ARG A 390 20.54 -15.81 24.87
CA ARG A 390 19.75 -15.59 26.09
C ARG A 390 20.45 -16.08 27.36
N GLY A 391 21.68 -16.55 27.27
CA GLY A 391 22.46 -17.01 28.42
C GLY A 391 21.89 -18.26 29.09
N ALA A 392 21.16 -19.10 28.36
CA ALA A 392 20.61 -20.34 28.90
C ALA A 392 21.73 -21.26 29.39
N ALA A 393 21.52 -21.89 30.55
CA ALA A 393 22.46 -22.84 31.11
C ALA A 393 22.38 -24.21 30.41
N ASP A 394 23.47 -24.98 30.50
CA ASP A 394 23.50 -26.38 30.07
C ASP A 394 23.15 -26.60 28.59
N VAL A 395 23.56 -25.68 27.71
CA VAL A 395 23.44 -25.81 26.26
C VAL A 395 24.61 -26.66 25.73
N PRO A 396 24.37 -27.85 25.13
CA PRO A 396 25.44 -28.69 24.59
C PRO A 396 26.17 -28.00 23.44
N ALA A 397 27.50 -28.12 23.39
CA ALA A 397 28.30 -27.61 22.28
C ALA A 397 27.85 -28.25 20.95
N PRO A 398 27.71 -27.47 19.86
CA PRO A 398 27.29 -27.99 18.57
C PRO A 398 28.40 -28.89 17.98
N PRO A 399 28.05 -30.03 17.36
CA PRO A 399 28.99 -30.79 16.54
C PRO A 399 29.51 -29.94 15.39
N GLU A 400 30.76 -30.14 14.97
CA GLU A 400 31.39 -29.39 13.88
C GLU A 400 30.56 -29.42 12.59
N ALA A 401 29.99 -30.59 12.23
CA ALA A 401 29.14 -30.73 11.05
C ALA A 401 27.91 -29.80 11.08
N MET A 402 27.31 -29.58 12.26
CA MET A 402 26.17 -28.68 12.43
C MET A 402 26.55 -27.22 12.27
N VAL A 403 27.75 -26.82 12.74
CA VAL A 403 28.26 -25.45 12.57
C VAL A 403 28.41 -25.12 11.09
N PHE A 404 29.02 -26.02 10.31
CA PHE A 404 29.18 -25.82 8.87
C PHE A 404 27.84 -25.94 8.11
N TRP A 405 26.93 -26.81 8.55
CA TRP A 405 25.59 -26.90 7.98
C TRP A 405 24.83 -25.58 8.15
N LEU A 406 24.81 -25.03 9.37
CA LEU A 406 24.17 -23.75 9.66
C LEU A 406 24.83 -22.60 8.88
N ALA A 407 26.16 -22.58 8.77
CA ALA A 407 26.85 -21.55 8.00
C ALA A 407 26.47 -21.59 6.50
N VAL A 408 26.34 -22.79 5.91
CA VAL A 408 25.85 -22.93 4.53
C VAL A 408 24.41 -22.47 4.41
N ASP A 409 23.57 -22.85 5.36
CA ASP A 409 22.14 -22.51 5.39
C ASP A 409 21.92 -20.99 5.50
N THR A 410 22.63 -20.31 6.40
CA THR A 410 22.56 -18.86 6.55
C THR A 410 22.98 -18.13 5.27
N ILE A 411 24.08 -18.55 4.62
CA ILE A 411 24.47 -17.93 3.34
C ILE A 411 23.46 -18.22 2.23
N ALA A 412 22.88 -19.42 2.20
CA ALA A 412 21.83 -19.75 1.24
C ALA A 412 20.59 -18.85 1.42
N ALA A 413 20.17 -18.60 2.66
CA ALA A 413 19.07 -17.69 2.96
C ALA A 413 19.38 -16.25 2.55
N GLN A 414 20.58 -15.75 2.87
CA GLN A 414 21.00 -14.38 2.51
C GLN A 414 21.18 -14.18 1.01
N LEU A 415 21.50 -15.23 0.25
CA LEU A 415 21.52 -15.19 -1.22
C LEU A 415 20.13 -15.19 -1.84
N ALA A 416 19.11 -15.65 -1.11
CA ALA A 416 17.73 -15.68 -1.58
C ALA A 416 17.00 -14.35 -1.33
N VAL A 417 17.49 -13.54 -0.38
CA VAL A 417 17.06 -12.16 -0.19
C VAL A 417 17.84 -11.30 -1.19
N ASP A 418 17.16 -10.50 -2.01
CA ASP A 418 17.78 -9.48 -2.86
C ASP A 418 18.30 -8.32 -1.97
N GLY A 419 19.33 -8.61 -1.18
CA GLY A 419 19.89 -7.74 -0.15
C GLY A 419 21.22 -7.07 -0.52
N ASP A 420 21.77 -6.33 0.43
CA ASP A 420 23.03 -5.61 0.27
C ASP A 420 24.21 -6.57 0.05
N LEU A 421 24.80 -6.50 -1.15
CA LEU A 421 25.97 -7.29 -1.54
C LEU A 421 27.18 -7.03 -0.64
N GLU A 422 27.31 -5.84 -0.06
CA GLU A 422 28.40 -5.50 0.86
C GLU A 422 28.24 -6.24 2.20
N GLU A 423 27.02 -6.28 2.75
CA GLU A 423 26.73 -7.02 3.97
C GLU A 423 26.98 -8.52 3.79
N LEU A 424 26.49 -9.07 2.67
CA LEU A 424 26.72 -10.48 2.33
C LEU A 424 28.22 -10.79 2.15
N GLN A 425 28.98 -9.89 1.52
CA GLN A 425 30.44 -10.04 1.41
C GLN A 425 31.10 -10.05 2.79
N GLY A 426 30.73 -9.13 3.69
CA GLY A 426 31.24 -9.07 5.05
C GLY A 426 30.97 -10.36 5.86
N LEU A 427 29.77 -10.93 5.72
CA LEU A 427 29.41 -12.20 6.33
C LEU A 427 30.28 -13.36 5.83
N VAL A 428 30.48 -13.44 4.51
CA VAL A 428 31.34 -14.45 3.87
C VAL A 428 32.79 -14.35 4.34
N GLU A 429 33.34 -13.14 4.43
CA GLU A 429 34.70 -12.90 4.93
C GLU A 429 34.84 -13.31 6.41
N GLY A 430 33.86 -12.94 7.23
CA GLY A 430 33.83 -13.28 8.65
C GLY A 430 33.86 -14.80 8.89
N LEU A 431 33.02 -15.54 8.18
CA LEU A 431 32.93 -17.01 8.31
C LEU A 431 34.24 -17.71 7.89
N VAL A 432 34.83 -17.30 6.77
CA VAL A 432 36.08 -17.90 6.28
C VAL A 432 37.25 -17.53 7.20
N GLY A 433 37.27 -16.31 7.73
CA GLY A 433 38.31 -15.84 8.66
C GLY A 433 38.32 -16.57 10.00
N GLN A 434 37.16 -17.03 10.48
CA GLN A 434 37.02 -17.72 11.77
C GLN A 434 37.47 -19.19 11.73
N HIS A 435 37.40 -19.85 10.57
CA HIS A 435 37.68 -21.28 10.45
C HIS A 435 38.78 -21.61 9.43
N SER A 436 39.98 -21.91 9.92
CA SER A 436 41.06 -22.42 9.05
C SER A 436 40.63 -23.74 8.39
N GLY A 437 40.58 -23.78 7.06
CA GLY A 437 40.11 -24.95 6.32
C GLY A 437 38.59 -25.02 6.13
N PHE A 438 37.86 -23.89 6.29
CA PHE A 438 36.42 -23.79 6.07
C PHE A 438 35.97 -24.54 4.81
N PHE A 439 36.58 -24.26 3.65
CA PHE A 439 36.16 -24.88 2.40
C PHE A 439 36.37 -26.38 2.34
N ASP A 440 37.42 -26.91 2.99
CA ASP A 440 37.64 -28.34 3.07
C ASP A 440 36.53 -29.02 3.89
N ALA A 441 36.06 -28.41 4.98
CA ALA A 441 34.93 -28.92 5.74
C ALA A 441 33.60 -28.73 4.98
N ALA A 442 33.35 -27.53 4.46
CA ALA A 442 32.08 -27.12 3.87
C ALA A 442 31.65 -27.97 2.66
N TRP A 443 32.56 -28.35 1.74
CA TRP A 443 32.17 -29.20 0.59
C TRP A 443 31.70 -30.61 1.00
N ARG A 444 32.00 -31.03 2.24
CA ARG A 444 31.59 -32.33 2.79
C ARG A 444 30.24 -32.27 3.51
N VAL A 445 29.68 -31.08 3.73
CA VAL A 445 28.36 -30.89 4.34
C VAL A 445 27.28 -31.48 3.44
N GLU A 446 26.32 -32.17 4.03
CA GLU A 446 25.13 -32.69 3.35
C GLU A 446 24.00 -31.65 3.46
N HIS A 447 24.08 -30.59 2.66
CA HIS A 447 23.06 -29.55 2.56
C HIS A 447 22.70 -29.31 1.08
N PRO A 448 21.41 -29.18 0.70
CA PRO A 448 20.99 -29.00 -0.70
C PRO A 448 21.70 -27.84 -1.41
N ALA A 449 21.84 -26.70 -0.74
CA ALA A 449 22.47 -25.49 -1.29
C ALA A 449 24.02 -25.44 -1.22
N THR A 450 24.72 -26.49 -0.74
CA THR A 450 26.19 -26.42 -0.52
C THR A 450 26.95 -26.02 -1.78
N ALA A 451 26.60 -26.58 -2.93
CA ALA A 451 27.30 -26.28 -4.18
C ALA A 451 27.14 -24.82 -4.60
N ASP A 452 25.92 -24.29 -4.54
CA ASP A 452 25.58 -22.95 -4.99
C ASP A 452 26.14 -21.88 -4.04
N VAL A 453 26.06 -22.11 -2.72
CA VAL A 453 26.69 -21.26 -1.71
C VAL A 453 28.20 -21.15 -1.92
N LEU A 454 28.90 -22.28 -2.10
CA LEU A 454 30.36 -22.26 -2.34
C LEU A 454 30.73 -21.54 -3.63
N GLU A 455 29.88 -21.62 -4.65
CA GLU A 455 30.06 -20.89 -5.90
C GLU A 455 29.87 -19.38 -5.69
N ALA A 456 28.81 -18.98 -5.00
CA ALA A 456 28.52 -17.58 -4.68
C ALA A 456 29.64 -16.97 -3.82
N MET A 457 30.10 -17.66 -2.77
CA MET A 457 31.27 -17.24 -1.98
C MET A 457 32.51 -17.03 -2.86
N GLY A 458 32.71 -17.87 -3.88
CA GLY A 458 33.80 -17.72 -4.84
C GLY A 458 33.67 -16.49 -5.74
N ARG A 459 32.45 -15.99 -5.96
CA ARG A 459 32.20 -14.75 -6.72
C ARG A 459 32.36 -13.50 -5.85
N LEU A 460 31.90 -13.56 -4.60
CA LEU A 460 31.85 -12.43 -3.66
C LEU A 460 33.18 -12.15 -2.95
N HIS A 461 33.97 -13.18 -2.61
CA HIS A 461 35.15 -12.98 -1.76
C HIS A 461 36.26 -12.16 -2.46
N PRO A 462 36.78 -11.07 -1.84
CA PRO A 462 37.73 -10.18 -2.49
C PRO A 462 39.13 -10.79 -2.68
N ASP A 463 39.58 -11.66 -1.78
CA ASP A 463 40.83 -12.42 -1.95
C ASP A 463 40.70 -13.49 -3.05
N LYS A 464 41.44 -13.30 -4.14
CA LYS A 464 41.48 -14.21 -5.31
C LYS A 464 41.90 -15.63 -4.97
N LYS A 465 42.73 -15.86 -3.95
CA LYS A 465 43.15 -17.21 -3.53
C LYS A 465 41.99 -17.94 -2.86
N VAL A 466 41.36 -17.29 -1.89
CA VAL A 466 40.21 -17.80 -1.15
C VAL A 466 39.04 -18.05 -2.10
N ALA A 467 38.77 -17.10 -2.99
CA ALA A 467 37.76 -17.24 -4.04
C ALA A 467 38.02 -18.43 -4.99
N LYS A 468 39.29 -18.78 -5.25
CA LYS A 468 39.67 -19.95 -6.06
C LYS A 468 39.47 -21.26 -5.29
N GLU A 469 39.73 -21.26 -3.98
CA GLU A 469 39.47 -22.40 -3.11
C GLU A 469 37.97 -22.69 -3.00
N ALA A 470 37.14 -21.67 -2.82
CA ALA A 470 35.69 -21.75 -2.83
C ALA A 470 35.15 -22.40 -4.13
N ARG A 471 35.57 -21.92 -5.30
CA ARG A 471 35.18 -22.49 -6.60
C ARG A 471 35.59 -23.97 -6.76
N LYS A 472 36.77 -24.34 -6.25
CA LYS A 472 37.22 -25.75 -6.25
C LYS A 472 36.35 -26.61 -5.32
N ALA A 473 35.98 -26.07 -4.16
CA ALA A 473 35.10 -26.74 -3.21
C ALA A 473 33.70 -26.93 -3.80
N ALA A 474 33.15 -25.91 -4.48
CA ALA A 474 31.89 -25.99 -5.22
C ALA A 474 31.91 -27.12 -6.26
N PHE A 475 32.99 -27.22 -7.06
CA PHE A 475 33.15 -28.31 -8.03
C PHE A 475 33.19 -29.70 -7.38
N LYS A 476 33.85 -29.83 -6.22
CA LYS A 476 33.85 -31.09 -5.46
C LYS A 476 32.46 -31.43 -4.90
N ALA A 477 31.71 -30.44 -4.43
CA ALA A 477 30.35 -30.64 -3.94
C ALA A 477 29.41 -31.12 -5.07
N ARG A 478 29.44 -30.46 -6.23
CA ARG A 478 28.64 -30.83 -7.42
C ARG A 478 28.97 -32.23 -7.98
N SER A 479 30.20 -32.71 -7.79
CA SER A 479 30.61 -34.04 -8.27
C SER A 479 30.30 -35.17 -7.28
N ARG A 480 29.83 -34.82 -6.07
CA ARG A 480 29.37 -35.77 -5.05
C ARG A 480 27.85 -35.92 -5.04
N ALA A 481 27.12 -34.82 -5.25
CA ALA A 481 25.67 -34.80 -5.46
C ALA A 481 25.30 -35.56 -6.74
#